data_AF-A1BME0-F1
#
_entry.id   AF-A1BME0-F1
#
_cell.length_a   1.000
_cell.length_b   1.000
_cell.length_c   1.000
_cell.angle_alpha   90.00
_cell.angle_beta   90.00
_cell.angle_gamma   90.00
#
_symmetry.space_group_name_H-M   'P 1'
#
loop_
_entity.id
_entity.type
_entity.pdbx_description
1 polymer ?
#
loop_
_entity_poly.entity_id
_entity_poly.type
_entity_poly.pdbx_seq_one_letter_code
_entity_poly.pdbx_strand_id
1 'polypeptide(L)'
;VAHKMLDGRNFSWNDAMHFGCGYAPKGWDNLVRHLSEKGFTQQEMMDAGLARRGNNGTVYDYFRGRATWPIRDTAGNTLGFGARKLFDDDNAGKYLNTPDTALYRKSQVLYGLDLAKNSIQKK
;
A
#
# COMPACT_ATOMS: atom_id res chain seq x y z
N VAL A 1 -12.76 10.80 -3.54
CA VAL A 1 -12.03 11.45 -2.42
C VAL A 1 -10.52 11.39 -2.62
N ALA A 2 -9.92 10.22 -2.84
CA ALA A 2 -8.47 10.10 -3.12
C ALA A 2 -8.00 10.94 -4.33
N HIS A 3 -8.73 10.88 -5.46
CA HIS A 3 -8.47 11.69 -6.66
C HIS A 3 -8.38 13.19 -6.36
N LYS A 4 -9.40 13.75 -5.68
CA LYS A 4 -9.44 15.18 -5.29
C LYS A 4 -8.23 15.65 -4.48
N MET A 5 -7.60 14.78 -3.71
CA MET A 5 -6.42 15.15 -2.92
C MET A 5 -5.12 15.14 -3.75
N LEU A 6 -5.13 14.46 -4.89
CA LEU A 6 -4.02 14.43 -5.86
C LEU A 6 -4.15 15.54 -6.90
N ASP A 7 -5.37 15.96 -7.24
CA ASP A 7 -5.67 17.00 -8.23
C ASP A 7 -4.97 18.34 -7.95
N GLY A 8 -4.74 18.70 -6.69
CA GLY A 8 -4.02 19.92 -6.30
C GLY A 8 -2.49 19.85 -6.40
N ARG A 9 -1.91 18.80 -6.99
CA ARG A 9 -0.46 18.52 -6.97
C ARG A 9 0.18 18.34 -8.36
N ASN A 10 -0.46 18.80 -9.44
CA ASN A 10 -0.06 18.44 -10.82
C ASN A 10 0.09 16.91 -10.98
N PHE A 11 -0.79 16.15 -10.33
CA PHE A 11 -0.78 14.70 -10.39
C PHE A 11 -2.04 14.24 -11.11
N SER A 12 -1.87 13.81 -12.36
CA SER A 12 -2.97 13.44 -13.23
C SER A 12 -3.47 12.04 -12.95
N TRP A 13 -4.62 11.70 -13.54
CA TRP A 13 -5.09 10.33 -13.59
C TRP A 13 -4.11 9.39 -14.30
N ASN A 14 -3.44 9.87 -15.35
CA ASN A 14 -2.44 9.08 -16.06
C ASN A 14 -1.24 8.75 -15.16
N ASP A 15 -0.82 9.69 -14.31
CA ASP A 15 0.22 9.45 -13.30
C ASP A 15 -0.27 8.42 -12.26
N ALA A 16 -1.53 8.53 -11.83
CA ALA A 16 -2.13 7.57 -10.91
C ALA A 16 -2.10 6.14 -11.48
N MET A 17 -2.45 5.98 -12.76
CA MET A 17 -2.38 4.70 -13.45
C MET A 17 -0.92 4.23 -13.62
N HIS A 18 -0.02 5.11 -14.03
CA HIS A 18 1.40 4.80 -14.25
C HIS A 18 2.08 4.27 -12.99
N PHE A 19 1.82 4.88 -11.82
CA PHE A 19 2.37 4.46 -10.54
C PHE A 19 1.52 3.40 -9.81
N GLY A 20 0.39 2.98 -10.39
CA GLY A 20 -0.50 1.97 -9.81
C GLY A 20 -1.19 2.41 -8.52
N CYS A 21 -1.49 3.70 -8.38
CA CYS A 21 -2.11 4.29 -7.19
C CYS A 21 -3.50 3.69 -6.91
N GLY A 22 -3.83 3.51 -5.63
CA GLY A 22 -5.11 2.99 -5.18
C GLY A 22 -5.70 3.76 -4.00
N TYR A 23 -6.80 3.23 -3.47
CA TYR A 23 -7.45 3.73 -2.27
C TYR A 23 -7.83 2.56 -1.37
N ALA A 24 -7.34 2.59 -0.13
CA ALA A 24 -7.81 1.72 0.94
C ALA A 24 -9.06 2.36 1.57
N PRO A 25 -10.26 1.74 1.46
CA PRO A 25 -11.48 2.31 1.99
C PRO A 25 -11.44 2.53 3.50
N LYS A 26 -12.29 3.42 4.02
CA LYS A 26 -12.58 3.45 5.47
C LYS A 26 -13.32 2.15 5.85
N GLY A 27 -13.12 1.70 7.08
CA GLY A 27 -13.66 0.43 7.58
C GLY A 27 -12.56 -0.44 8.17
N TRP A 28 -12.94 -1.44 8.96
CA TRP A 28 -11.99 -2.23 9.75
C TRP A 28 -11.54 -3.53 9.08
N ASP A 29 -12.32 -4.08 8.15
CA ASP A 29 -12.14 -5.45 7.65
C ASP A 29 -12.48 -5.62 6.17
N ASN A 30 -12.48 -4.52 5.39
CA ASN A 30 -12.81 -4.58 3.96
C ASN A 30 -11.85 -5.52 3.20
N LEU A 31 -10.55 -5.34 3.41
CA LEU A 31 -9.51 -6.14 2.77
C LEU A 31 -9.45 -7.54 3.38
N VAL A 32 -9.51 -7.65 4.70
CA VAL A 32 -9.50 -8.95 5.41
C VAL A 32 -10.63 -9.84 4.92
N ARG A 33 -11.86 -9.32 4.84
CA ARG A 33 -13.01 -10.07 4.33
C ARG A 33 -12.82 -10.45 2.86
N HIS A 34 -12.41 -9.50 2.02
CA HIS A 34 -12.18 -9.75 0.60
C HIS A 34 -11.13 -10.85 0.33
N LEU A 35 -10.03 -10.84 1.09
CA LEU A 35 -8.98 -11.86 0.95
C LEU A 35 -9.39 -13.20 1.55
N SER A 36 -10.18 -13.20 2.64
CA SER A 36 -10.76 -14.41 3.22
C SER A 36 -11.69 -15.11 2.22
N GLU A 37 -12.54 -14.34 1.51
CA GLU A 37 -13.41 -14.85 0.43
C GLU A 37 -12.62 -15.46 -0.73
N LYS A 38 -11.35 -15.07 -0.90
CA LYS A 38 -10.42 -15.62 -1.88
C LYS A 38 -9.57 -16.80 -1.36
N GLY A 39 -9.79 -17.23 -0.12
CA GLY A 39 -9.12 -18.37 0.47
C GLY A 39 -7.78 -18.07 1.15
N PHE A 40 -7.39 -16.80 1.28
CA PHE A 40 -6.19 -16.44 2.04
C PHE A 40 -6.44 -16.54 3.55
N THR A 41 -5.47 -17.07 4.27
CA THR A 41 -5.49 -17.16 5.73
C THR A 41 -5.19 -15.81 6.37
N GLN A 42 -5.69 -15.59 7.59
CA GLN A 42 -5.35 -14.39 8.36
C GLN A 42 -3.84 -14.27 8.60
N GLN A 43 -3.14 -15.40 8.74
CA GLN A 43 -1.70 -15.41 8.95
C GLN A 43 -0.96 -14.87 7.72
N GLU A 44 -1.30 -15.34 6.51
CA GLU A 44 -0.71 -14.81 5.26
C GLU A 44 -0.95 -13.31 5.11
N MET A 45 -2.13 -12.81 5.48
CA MET A 45 -2.42 -11.37 5.41
C MET A 45 -1.57 -10.55 6.40
N MET A 46 -1.32 -11.09 7.59
CA MET A 46 -0.44 -10.46 8.59
C MET A 46 1.02 -10.51 8.17
N ASP A 47 1.47 -11.64 7.62
CA ASP A 47 2.85 -11.84 7.15
C ASP A 47 3.17 -10.96 5.94
N ALA A 48 2.18 -10.73 5.06
CA ALA A 48 2.26 -9.75 3.97
C ALA A 48 2.18 -8.28 4.46
N GLY A 49 1.93 -8.04 5.76
CA GLY A 49 1.79 -6.71 6.33
C GLY A 49 0.52 -5.96 5.88
N LEU A 50 -0.51 -6.68 5.43
CA LEU A 50 -1.78 -6.14 4.98
C LEU A 50 -2.83 -6.06 6.11
N ALA A 51 -2.67 -6.89 7.13
CA ALA A 51 -3.57 -6.95 8.29
C ALA A 51 -2.80 -6.88 9.62
N ARG A 52 -3.51 -6.57 10.69
CA ARG A 52 -3.02 -6.57 12.08
C ARG A 52 -4.01 -7.26 12.99
N ARG A 53 -3.52 -7.83 14.09
CA ARG A 53 -4.32 -8.40 15.16
C ARG A 53 -4.47 -7.38 16.29
N GLY A 54 -5.71 -7.12 16.71
CA GLY A 54 -6.04 -6.31 17.88
C GLY A 54 -5.93 -7.09 19.18
N ASN A 55 -5.99 -6.37 20.31
CA ASN A 55 -5.87 -6.97 21.65
C ASN A 55 -7.00 -7.98 21.97
N ASN A 56 -8.17 -7.79 21.37
CA ASN A 56 -9.31 -8.71 21.48
C ASN A 56 -9.23 -9.91 20.50
N GLY A 57 -8.09 -10.09 19.82
CA GLY A 57 -7.87 -11.16 18.84
C GLY A 57 -8.44 -10.90 17.45
N THR A 58 -9.21 -9.82 17.25
CA THR A 58 -9.81 -9.49 15.93
C THR A 58 -8.73 -9.06 14.94
N VAL A 59 -8.78 -9.58 13.72
CA VAL A 59 -7.88 -9.19 12.62
C VAL A 59 -8.53 -8.10 11.78
N TYR A 60 -7.77 -7.05 11.47
CA TYR A 60 -8.27 -5.85 10.80
C TYR A 60 -7.29 -5.33 9.74
N ASP A 61 -7.82 -4.57 8.78
CA ASP A 61 -7.09 -3.94 7.68
C ASP A 61 -6.01 -2.98 8.20
N TYR A 62 -4.76 -3.14 7.77
CA TYR A 62 -3.68 -2.25 8.22
C TYR A 62 -3.81 -0.84 7.64
N PHE A 63 -4.17 -0.73 6.36
CA PHE A 63 -4.41 0.53 5.67
C PHE A 63 -5.91 0.83 5.61
N ARG A 64 -6.33 2.00 6.11
CA ARG A 64 -7.75 2.37 6.16
C ARG A 64 -7.91 3.86 5.85
N GLY A 65 -8.82 4.18 4.93
CA GLY A 65 -9.08 5.57 4.53
C GLY A 65 -7.87 6.30 3.94
N ARG A 66 -6.97 5.60 3.23
CA ARG A 66 -5.70 6.15 2.73
C ARG A 66 -5.54 5.94 1.23
N ALA A 67 -4.87 6.88 0.56
CA ALA A 67 -4.39 6.65 -0.81
C ALA A 67 -3.15 5.75 -0.74
N THR A 68 -3.06 4.76 -1.62
CA THR A 68 -2.01 3.73 -1.59
C THR A 68 -1.14 3.79 -2.85
N TRP A 69 0.15 3.51 -2.69
CA TRP A 69 1.12 3.31 -3.76
C TRP A 69 1.76 1.94 -3.58
N PRO A 70 1.76 1.07 -4.61
CA PRO A 70 2.44 -0.22 -4.54
C PRO A 70 3.94 0.00 -4.53
N ILE A 71 4.63 -0.69 -3.63
CA ILE A 71 6.09 -0.78 -3.59
C ILE A 71 6.46 -2.06 -4.32
N ARG A 72 7.30 -1.97 -5.36
CA ARG A 72 7.59 -3.08 -6.27
C ARG A 72 9.05 -3.50 -6.24
N ASP A 73 9.30 -4.77 -6.54
CA ASP A 73 10.64 -5.25 -6.88
C ASP A 73 11.05 -4.80 -8.30
N THR A 74 12.28 -5.13 -8.71
CA THR A 74 12.78 -4.76 -10.05
C THR A 74 12.09 -5.46 -11.22
N ALA A 75 11.30 -6.50 -10.96
CA ALA A 75 10.47 -7.18 -11.95
C ALA A 75 9.03 -6.63 -11.99
N GLY A 76 8.69 -5.67 -11.11
CA GLY A 76 7.37 -5.05 -11.03
C GLY A 76 6.40 -5.77 -10.10
N ASN A 77 6.81 -6.82 -9.38
CA ASN A 77 5.96 -7.51 -8.42
C ASN A 77 5.72 -6.64 -7.18
N THR A 78 4.48 -6.54 -6.72
CA THR A 78 4.14 -5.75 -5.53
C THR A 78 4.60 -6.47 -4.26
N LEU A 79 5.48 -5.83 -3.49
CA LEU A 79 6.02 -6.32 -2.21
C LEU A 79 5.28 -5.75 -1.00
N GLY A 80 4.62 -4.61 -1.18
CA GLY A 80 3.91 -3.90 -0.13
C GLY A 80 3.34 -2.58 -0.62
N PHE A 81 2.95 -1.70 0.30
CA PHE A 81 2.33 -0.43 0.00
C PHE A 81 2.88 0.70 0.88
N GLY A 82 3.05 1.87 0.26
CA GLY A 82 3.07 3.15 0.95
C GLY A 82 1.65 3.73 0.95
N ALA A 83 1.23 4.37 2.04
CA ALA A 83 -0.14 4.85 2.21
C ALA A 83 -0.19 6.22 2.86
N ARG A 84 -0.84 7.17 2.20
CA ARG A 84 -0.94 8.57 2.62
C ARG A 84 -2.30 8.87 3.24
N LYS A 85 -2.29 9.56 4.39
CA LYS A 85 -3.47 10.07 5.08
C LYS A 85 -4.33 10.95 4.16
N LEU A 86 -5.65 10.74 4.16
CA LEU A 86 -6.62 11.52 3.39
C LEU A 86 -7.60 12.33 4.26
N PHE A 87 -7.80 11.94 5.51
CA PHE A 87 -8.82 12.49 6.39
C PHE A 87 -8.21 12.86 7.73
N ASP A 88 -8.62 13.96 8.34
CA ASP A 88 -7.99 14.48 9.56
C ASP A 88 -8.20 13.60 10.79
N ASP A 89 -9.28 12.80 10.81
CA ASP A 89 -9.64 11.84 11.87
C ASP A 89 -8.72 10.61 11.97
N ASP A 90 -7.81 10.42 11.00
CA ASP A 90 -6.79 9.39 11.06
C ASP A 90 -5.59 9.84 11.93
N ASN A 91 -5.53 9.35 13.16
CA ASN A 91 -4.52 9.74 14.14
C ASN A 91 -3.11 9.17 13.88
N ALA A 92 -2.92 8.33 12.87
CA ALA A 92 -1.59 7.81 12.53
C ALA A 92 -0.78 8.82 11.70
N GLY A 93 0.51 8.51 11.48
CA GLY A 93 1.42 9.38 10.73
C GLY A 93 0.93 9.71 9.31
N LYS A 94 1.43 10.83 8.77
CA LYS A 94 1.09 11.32 7.42
C LYS A 94 1.27 10.25 6.33
N TYR A 95 2.30 9.42 6.48
CA TYR A 95 2.58 8.25 5.66
C TYR A 95 2.71 7.01 6.54
N LEU A 96 2.20 5.89 6.04
CA LEU A 96 2.42 4.55 6.57
C LEU A 96 3.02 3.71 5.46
N ASN A 97 4.00 2.88 5.79
CA ASN A 97 4.52 1.88 4.87
C ASN A 97 4.21 0.51 5.43
N THR A 98 4.07 -0.49 4.56
CA THR A 98 4.12 -1.90 4.95
C THR A 98 5.32 -2.12 5.90
N PRO A 99 5.13 -2.82 7.04
CA PRO A 99 6.25 -3.21 7.90
C PRO A 99 7.24 -4.10 7.13
N ASP A 100 8.41 -4.37 7.69
CA ASP A 100 9.27 -5.40 7.09
C ASP A 100 8.55 -6.76 7.10
N THR A 101 8.64 -7.49 5.99
CA THR A 101 8.08 -8.82 5.77
C THR A 101 9.17 -9.75 5.24
N ALA A 102 8.84 -11.01 4.98
CA ALA A 102 9.74 -11.92 4.28
C ALA A 102 10.08 -11.45 2.84
N LEU A 103 9.15 -10.72 2.20
CA LEU A 103 9.28 -10.23 0.82
C LEU A 103 9.73 -8.76 0.75
N TYR A 104 9.65 -8.01 1.84
CA TYR A 104 9.90 -6.58 1.85
C TYR A 104 10.82 -6.17 3.00
N ARG A 105 11.95 -5.56 2.67
CA ARG A 105 12.87 -4.91 3.62
C ARG A 105 13.07 -3.48 3.19
N LYS A 106 12.65 -2.51 4.01
CA LYS A 106 12.68 -1.07 3.65
C LYS A 106 14.07 -0.59 3.22
N SER A 107 15.13 -1.13 3.81
CA SER A 107 16.51 -0.75 3.52
C SER A 107 17.04 -1.29 2.18
N GLN A 108 16.35 -2.23 1.55
CA GLN A 108 16.82 -2.93 0.36
C GLN A 108 16.00 -2.60 -0.90
N VAL A 109 14.93 -1.83 -0.76
CA VAL A 109 14.00 -1.54 -1.86
C VAL A 109 14.00 -0.04 -2.14
N LEU A 110 14.29 0.29 -3.40
CA LEU A 110 14.18 1.65 -3.93
C LEU A 110 12.88 1.77 -4.73
N TYR A 111 11.98 2.66 -4.30
CA TYR A 111 10.70 2.89 -4.97
C TYR A 111 10.89 3.37 -6.42
N GLY A 112 10.12 2.82 -7.35
CA GLY A 112 10.15 3.19 -8.78
C GLY A 112 11.37 2.66 -9.54
N LEU A 113 12.20 1.81 -8.93
CA LEU A 113 13.35 1.21 -9.60
C LEU A 113 12.94 0.32 -10.78
N ASP A 114 11.80 -0.35 -10.70
CA ASP A 114 11.18 -1.09 -11.81
C ASP A 114 10.94 -0.21 -13.04
N LEU A 115 10.46 1.01 -12.83
CA LEU A 115 10.21 1.99 -13.89
C LEU A 115 11.52 2.62 -14.41
N ALA A 116 12.49 2.83 -13.52
CA ALA A 116 13.72 3.56 -13.85
C ALA A 116 14.85 2.67 -14.42
N LYS A 117 14.82 1.35 -14.17
CA LYS A 117 15.93 0.41 -14.47
C LYS A 117 16.47 0.56 -15.90
N ASN A 118 15.61 0.54 -16.90
CA ASN A 118 16.01 0.63 -18.31
C ASN A 118 16.63 1.98 -18.66
N SER A 119 16.16 3.07 -18.02
CA SER A 119 16.69 4.41 -18.23
C SER A 119 18.05 4.60 -17.55
N ILE A 120 18.27 3.96 -16.40
CA ILE A 120 19.56 3.97 -15.69
C ILE A 120 20.60 3.17 -16.48
N GLN A 121 20.24 2.00 -17.02
CA GLN A 121 21.16 1.14 -17.77
C GLN A 121 21.64 1.73 -19.11
N LYS A 122 20.91 2.68 -19.68
CA LYS A 122 21.24 3.32 -20.97
C LYS A 122 22.20 4.51 -20.85
N LYS A 123 22.61 4.88 -19.64
CA LYS A 123 23.62 5.91 -19.37
C LYS A 123 24.93 5.25 -18.97
#